data_AF-A0A2J5PZR7-F1
#
_entry.id   AF-A0A2J5PZR7-F1
#
_cell.length_a   1.000
_cell.length_b   1.000
_cell.length_c   1.000
_cell.angle_alpha   90.00
_cell.angle_beta   90.00
_cell.angle_gamma   90.00
#
_symmetry.space_group_name_H-M   'P 1'
#
loop_
_entity.id
_entity.type
_entity.pdbx_description
1 polymer ?
#
loop_
_entity_poly.entity_id
_entity_poly.type
_entity_poly.pdbx_seq_one_letter_code
_entity_poly.pdbx_strand_id
1 'polypeptide(L)'
;MMRFTRLLNKSGLRLVSVAKKAIIGLLVVVIVFFIGRIYESQRGPALHRWHTWTANEMSASEIDRATFAEYQTREAAIFRDMKSSITDTLSDDEKTAINRFYAQSLVYPDKFHPDWNRSFILLPQGKPRGAAVLLHGLTDSPYSVHYLAQRYQQLGFVAVAPRLPG
;
A
#
# COMPACT_ATOMS: atom_id res chain seq x y z
N MET A 1 53.68 58.98 -8.82
CA MET A 1 53.56 57.54 -8.53
C MET A 1 52.28 57.12 -7.78
N MET A 2 51.26 57.99 -7.59
CA MET A 2 50.05 57.69 -6.80
C MET A 2 48.80 57.28 -7.61
N ARG A 3 48.81 57.42 -8.96
CA ARG A 3 47.64 57.10 -9.81
C ARG A 3 47.53 55.61 -10.18
N PHE A 4 48.66 54.89 -10.25
CA PHE A 4 48.70 53.49 -10.68
C PHE A 4 48.22 52.51 -9.57
N THR A 5 48.56 52.78 -8.31
CA THR A 5 48.12 52.03 -7.13
C THR A 5 46.61 52.10 -6.90
N ARG A 6 45.96 53.21 -7.29
CA ARG A 6 44.50 53.39 -7.18
C ARG A 6 43.70 52.58 -8.19
N LEU A 7 44.26 52.33 -9.38
CA LEU A 7 43.65 51.52 -10.43
C LEU A 7 43.74 50.02 -10.10
N LEU A 8 44.90 49.55 -9.63
CA LEU A 8 45.08 48.17 -9.13
C LEU A 8 44.10 47.83 -7.99
N ASN A 9 43.85 48.77 -7.08
CA ASN A 9 42.91 48.58 -5.97
C ASN A 9 41.45 48.49 -6.44
N LYS A 10 41.03 49.33 -7.41
CA LYS A 10 39.68 49.28 -8.01
C LYS A 10 39.44 48.01 -8.83
N SER A 11 40.46 47.50 -9.51
CA SER A 11 40.39 46.25 -10.27
C SER A 11 40.23 45.04 -9.34
N GLY A 12 40.95 45.00 -8.22
CA GLY A 12 40.80 43.97 -7.19
C GLY A 12 39.42 43.97 -6.53
N LEU A 13 38.89 45.16 -6.17
CA LEU A 13 37.53 45.34 -5.65
C LEU A 13 36.44 44.86 -6.63
N ARG A 14 36.63 45.10 -7.93
CA ARG A 14 35.72 44.59 -8.99
C ARG A 14 35.80 43.08 -9.14
N LEU A 15 37.00 42.51 -9.11
CA LEU A 15 37.21 41.06 -9.19
C LEU A 15 36.54 40.33 -8.01
N VAL A 16 36.70 40.87 -6.79
CA VAL A 16 36.03 40.37 -5.58
C VAL A 16 34.51 40.50 -5.69
N SER A 17 33.99 41.61 -6.23
CA SER A 17 32.56 41.80 -6.45
C SER A 17 31.97 40.79 -7.44
N VAL A 18 32.68 40.50 -8.54
CA VAL A 18 32.28 39.50 -9.54
C VAL A 18 32.34 38.10 -8.94
N ALA A 19 33.41 37.75 -8.22
CA ALA A 19 33.54 36.47 -7.53
C ALA A 19 32.41 36.27 -6.50
N LYS A 20 32.07 37.29 -5.71
CA LYS A 20 30.95 37.25 -4.77
C LYS A 20 29.61 37.00 -5.48
N LYS A 21 29.34 37.70 -6.59
CA LYS A 21 28.11 37.48 -7.38
C LYS A 21 28.07 36.08 -8.00
N ALA A 22 29.21 35.57 -8.48
CA ALA A 22 29.31 34.21 -9.00
C ALA A 22 29.06 33.16 -7.92
N ILE A 23 29.61 33.33 -6.72
CA ILE A 23 29.36 32.44 -5.57
C ILE A 23 27.89 32.48 -5.16
N ILE A 24 27.28 33.68 -5.09
CA ILE A 24 25.85 33.80 -4.78
C ILE A 24 25.00 33.12 -5.87
N GLY A 25 25.33 33.33 -7.14
CA GLY A 25 24.66 32.67 -8.26
C GLY A 25 24.75 31.15 -8.16
N LEU A 26 25.95 30.62 -7.91
CA LEU A 26 26.18 29.19 -7.71
C LEU A 26 25.38 28.65 -6.52
N LEU A 27 25.39 29.38 -5.39
CA LEU A 27 24.65 28.99 -4.19
C LEU A 27 23.13 28.96 -4.43
N VAL A 28 22.59 29.92 -5.18
CA VAL A 28 21.19 29.92 -5.61
C VAL A 28 20.89 28.71 -6.49
N VAL A 29 21.73 28.40 -7.47
CA VAL A 29 21.56 27.21 -8.34
C VAL A 29 21.57 25.93 -7.51
N VAL A 30 22.50 25.80 -6.57
CA VAL A 30 22.60 24.64 -5.67
C VAL A 30 21.35 24.50 -4.79
N ILE A 31 20.87 25.61 -4.21
CA ILE A 31 19.65 25.60 -3.39
C ILE A 31 18.43 25.18 -4.23
N VAL A 32 18.22 25.78 -5.41
CA VAL A 32 17.09 25.45 -6.29
C VAL A 32 17.14 23.99 -6.73
N PHE A 33 18.34 23.49 -7.06
CA PHE A 33 18.54 22.08 -7.38
C PHE A 33 18.12 21.17 -6.22
N PHE A 34 18.56 21.47 -4.98
CA PHE A 34 18.19 20.67 -3.81
C PHE A 34 16.71 20.76 -3.48
N ILE A 35 16.06 21.92 -3.63
CA ILE A 35 14.59 22.04 -3.49
C ILE A 35 13.89 21.12 -4.49
N GLY A 36 14.29 21.15 -5.76
CA GLY A 36 13.74 20.26 -6.79
C GLY A 36 13.96 18.79 -6.47
N ARG A 37 15.15 18.41 -5.98
CA ARG A 37 15.44 17.03 -5.57
C ARG A 37 14.63 16.57 -4.38
N ILE A 38 14.43 17.42 -3.38
CA ILE A 38 13.58 17.12 -2.21
C ILE A 38 12.15 16.89 -2.70
N TYR A 39 11.65 17.78 -3.55
CA TYR A 39 10.29 17.68 -4.07
C TYR A 39 10.05 16.40 -4.86
N GLU A 40 10.92 16.08 -5.81
CA GLU A 40 10.83 14.84 -6.59
C GLU A 40 11.01 13.59 -5.72
N SER A 41 11.89 13.63 -4.71
CA SER A 41 12.09 12.50 -3.80
C SER A 41 10.91 12.27 -2.86
N GLN A 42 10.14 13.31 -2.51
CA GLN A 42 9.00 13.21 -1.59
C GLN A 42 7.68 12.89 -2.28
N ARG A 43 7.54 13.19 -3.58
CA ARG A 43 6.30 12.91 -4.34
C ARG A 43 6.01 11.42 -4.50
N GLY A 44 7.05 10.60 -4.61
CA GLY A 44 6.91 9.18 -4.93
C GLY A 44 6.31 8.94 -6.33
N PRO A 45 6.16 7.66 -6.73
CA PRO A 45 5.47 7.29 -7.95
C PRO A 45 3.98 7.67 -7.91
N ALA A 46 3.36 7.78 -9.09
CA ALA A 46 1.91 7.93 -9.18
C ALA A 46 1.21 6.74 -8.51
N LEU A 47 0.04 7.00 -7.92
CA LEU A 47 -0.77 5.94 -7.34
C LEU A 47 -1.25 4.99 -8.43
N HIS A 48 -1.07 3.70 -8.20
CA HIS A 48 -1.72 2.67 -8.98
C HIS A 48 -3.22 2.58 -8.65
N ARG A 49 -3.99 1.98 -9.56
CA ARG A 49 -5.45 1.85 -9.41
C ARG A 49 -5.89 1.15 -8.13
N TRP A 50 -5.13 0.16 -7.67
CA TRP A 50 -5.40 -0.53 -6.41
C TRP A 50 -5.15 0.34 -5.16
N HIS A 51 -4.45 1.48 -5.26
CA HIS A 51 -4.30 2.41 -4.14
C HIS A 51 -5.51 3.34 -3.97
N THR A 52 -6.31 3.51 -5.01
CA THR A 52 -7.48 4.42 -5.01
C THR A 52 -8.80 3.68 -5.07
N TRP A 53 -8.77 2.37 -5.35
CA TRP A 53 -9.97 1.55 -5.38
C TRP A 53 -10.48 1.29 -3.96
N THR A 54 -11.79 1.35 -3.78
CA THR A 54 -12.47 1.09 -2.51
C THR A 54 -13.55 0.05 -2.70
N ALA A 55 -13.63 -0.91 -1.78
CA ALA A 55 -14.68 -1.91 -1.75
C ALA A 55 -16.02 -1.34 -1.28
N ASN A 56 -17.13 -1.89 -1.76
CA ASN A 56 -18.46 -1.66 -1.19
C ASN A 56 -18.67 -2.53 0.07
N GLU A 57 -17.94 -2.19 1.12
CA GLU A 57 -18.00 -2.89 2.40
C GLU A 57 -19.37 -2.76 3.09
N MET A 58 -19.70 -3.72 3.96
CA MET A 58 -20.86 -3.57 4.85
C MET A 58 -20.56 -2.55 5.95
N SER A 59 -21.50 -1.65 6.21
CA SER A 59 -21.51 -0.84 7.41
C SER A 59 -21.75 -1.70 8.66
N ALA A 60 -21.39 -1.20 9.85
CA ALA A 60 -21.66 -1.89 11.11
C ALA A 60 -23.15 -2.28 11.26
N SER A 61 -24.06 -1.38 10.85
CA SER A 61 -25.50 -1.64 10.91
C SER A 61 -26.01 -2.70 9.93
N GLU A 62 -25.32 -2.90 8.81
CA GLU A 62 -25.60 -4.00 7.88
C GLU A 62 -25.06 -5.31 8.43
N ILE A 63 -23.85 -5.31 9.00
CA ILE A 63 -23.24 -6.49 9.64
C ILE A 63 -24.11 -7.00 10.79
N ASP A 64 -24.62 -6.10 11.65
CA ASP A 64 -25.50 -6.45 12.78
C ASP A 64 -26.79 -7.17 12.37
N ARG A 65 -27.20 -7.03 11.11
CA ARG A 65 -28.43 -7.65 10.56
C ARG A 65 -28.14 -8.78 9.59
N ALA A 66 -26.88 -9.02 9.24
CA ALA A 66 -26.47 -10.01 8.26
C ALA A 66 -26.16 -11.36 8.93
N THR A 67 -26.54 -12.42 8.23
CA THR A 67 -25.98 -13.74 8.44
C THR A 67 -24.55 -13.79 7.89
N PHE A 68 -23.75 -14.75 8.37
CA PHE A 68 -22.41 -14.96 7.83
C PHE A 68 -22.41 -15.39 6.35
N ALA A 69 -23.49 -16.00 5.86
CA ALA A 69 -23.66 -16.32 4.44
C ALA A 69 -23.86 -15.04 3.59
N GLU A 70 -24.65 -14.08 4.08
CA GLU A 70 -24.82 -12.78 3.42
C GLU A 70 -23.51 -11.98 3.44
N TYR A 71 -22.76 -12.04 4.54
CA TYR A 71 -21.42 -11.46 4.64
C TYR A 71 -20.47 -11.99 3.55
N GLN A 72 -20.36 -13.33 3.42
CA GLN A 72 -19.56 -13.96 2.37
C GLN A 72 -20.08 -13.66 0.96
N THR A 73 -21.38 -13.46 0.79
CA THR A 73 -21.96 -13.06 -0.50
C THR A 73 -21.53 -11.65 -0.89
N ARG A 74 -21.51 -10.70 0.06
CA ARG A 74 -20.97 -9.35 -0.17
C ARG A 74 -19.48 -9.40 -0.45
N GLU A 75 -18.71 -10.17 0.33
CA GLU A 75 -17.29 -10.38 0.08
C GLU A 75 -17.05 -10.91 -1.34
N ALA A 76 -17.80 -11.93 -1.79
CA ALA A 76 -17.68 -12.46 -3.13
C ALA A 76 -17.96 -11.39 -4.21
N ALA A 77 -18.93 -10.49 -3.98
CA ALA A 77 -19.20 -9.36 -4.87
C ALA A 77 -18.03 -8.37 -4.91
N ILE A 78 -17.50 -7.97 -3.75
CA ILE A 78 -16.35 -7.07 -3.62
C ILE A 78 -15.17 -7.57 -4.44
N PHE A 79 -14.82 -8.85 -4.34
CA PHE A 79 -13.68 -9.40 -5.08
C PHE A 79 -13.94 -9.56 -6.58
N ARG A 80 -15.20 -9.79 -7.00
CA ARG A 80 -15.55 -9.74 -8.43
C ARG A 80 -15.35 -8.33 -8.99
N ASP A 81 -15.79 -7.31 -8.24
CA ASP A 81 -15.63 -5.91 -8.61
C ASP A 81 -14.17 -5.48 -8.61
N MET A 82 -13.38 -5.96 -7.65
CA MET A 82 -11.93 -5.76 -7.60
C MET A 82 -11.25 -6.36 -8.85
N LYS A 83 -11.63 -7.58 -9.22
CA LYS A 83 -11.08 -8.26 -10.41
C LYS A 83 -11.37 -7.47 -11.68
N SER A 84 -12.63 -7.05 -11.89
CA SER A 84 -13.01 -6.29 -13.08
C SER A 84 -12.37 -4.90 -13.12
N SER A 85 -12.24 -4.23 -11.97
CA SER A 85 -11.71 -2.86 -11.88
C SER A 85 -10.19 -2.77 -11.91
N ILE A 86 -9.49 -3.81 -11.42
CA ILE A 86 -8.04 -3.81 -11.25
C ILE A 86 -7.40 -4.90 -12.11
N THR A 87 -7.65 -6.17 -11.80
CA THR A 87 -6.95 -7.32 -12.41
C THR A 87 -7.12 -7.35 -13.93
N ASP A 88 -8.33 -7.15 -14.42
CA ASP A 88 -8.66 -7.29 -15.84
C ASP A 88 -8.27 -6.06 -16.67
N THR A 89 -7.90 -4.96 -16.01
CA THR A 89 -7.58 -3.69 -16.66
C THR A 89 -6.09 -3.32 -16.51
N LEU A 90 -5.26 -4.18 -15.90
CA LEU A 90 -3.82 -3.92 -15.72
C LEU A 90 -3.12 -3.57 -17.03
N SER A 91 -2.30 -2.51 -17.01
CA SER A 91 -1.42 -2.19 -18.15
C SER A 91 -0.27 -3.20 -18.21
N ASP A 92 0.40 -3.29 -19.36
CA ASP A 92 1.43 -4.32 -19.57
C ASP A 92 2.64 -4.14 -18.65
N ASP A 93 2.98 -2.91 -18.27
CA ASP A 93 4.03 -2.60 -17.30
C ASP A 93 3.66 -3.02 -15.86
N GLU A 94 2.37 -3.11 -15.54
CA GLU A 94 1.90 -3.56 -14.23
C GLU A 94 1.88 -5.09 -14.09
N LYS A 95 1.97 -5.84 -15.19
CA LYS A 95 1.93 -7.32 -15.23
C LYS A 95 3.28 -7.93 -14.84
N THR A 96 3.67 -7.76 -13.58
CA THR A 96 4.94 -8.27 -13.04
C THR A 96 4.78 -9.61 -12.31
N ALA A 97 5.88 -10.38 -12.19
CA ALA A 97 5.87 -11.70 -11.54
C ALA A 97 5.43 -11.67 -10.06
N ILE A 98 5.47 -10.51 -9.41
CA ILE A 98 5.12 -10.33 -7.98
C ILE A 98 3.92 -9.40 -7.76
N ASN A 99 3.22 -8.95 -8.81
CA ASN A 99 2.01 -8.16 -8.63
C ASN A 99 0.84 -9.06 -8.21
N ARG A 100 0.36 -8.92 -6.96
CA ARG A 100 -0.76 -9.69 -6.41
C ARG A 100 -2.09 -9.55 -7.16
N PHE A 101 -2.24 -8.51 -7.98
CA PHE A 101 -3.43 -8.29 -8.80
C PHE A 101 -3.32 -8.90 -10.20
N TYR A 102 -2.12 -9.33 -10.62
CA TYR A 102 -1.91 -9.96 -11.92
C TYR A 102 -2.14 -11.47 -11.83
N ALA A 103 -3.10 -11.99 -12.60
CA ALA A 103 -3.56 -13.37 -12.47
C ALA A 103 -2.46 -14.42 -12.71
N GLN A 104 -1.42 -14.08 -13.47
CA GLN A 104 -0.32 -14.97 -13.80
C GLN A 104 0.87 -14.80 -12.85
N SER A 105 0.84 -13.86 -11.91
CA SER A 105 1.92 -13.65 -10.93
C SER A 105 2.07 -14.84 -9.96
N LEU A 106 3.23 -14.93 -9.31
CA LEU A 106 3.53 -15.98 -8.32
C LEU A 106 2.72 -15.82 -7.04
N VAL A 107 2.17 -14.64 -6.79
CA VAL A 107 1.49 -14.26 -5.55
C VAL A 107 0.02 -13.90 -5.77
N TYR A 108 -0.57 -14.35 -6.87
CA TYR A 108 -1.99 -14.16 -7.16
C TYR A 108 -2.85 -15.01 -6.20
N PRO A 109 -3.71 -14.41 -5.37
CA PRO A 109 -4.46 -15.13 -4.32
C PRO A 109 -5.29 -16.31 -4.83
N ASP A 110 -5.96 -16.17 -5.98
CA ASP A 110 -6.84 -17.22 -6.50
C ASP A 110 -6.09 -18.48 -6.98
N LYS A 111 -4.74 -18.49 -6.99
CA LYS A 111 -3.93 -19.71 -7.21
C LYS A 111 -3.83 -20.62 -5.99
N PHE A 112 -4.17 -20.11 -4.80
CA PHE A 112 -4.08 -20.87 -3.56
C PHE A 112 -5.45 -21.47 -3.24
N HIS A 113 -5.49 -22.79 -3.01
CA HIS A 113 -6.72 -23.51 -2.68
C HIS A 113 -6.58 -24.20 -1.31
N PRO A 114 -7.35 -23.75 -0.29
CA PRO A 114 -8.27 -22.60 -0.32
C PRO A 114 -7.54 -21.24 -0.29
N ASP A 115 -8.21 -20.18 -0.74
CA ASP A 115 -7.73 -18.80 -0.62
C ASP A 115 -7.93 -18.32 0.82
N TRP A 116 -6.87 -18.38 1.61
CA TRP A 116 -6.87 -17.96 3.02
C TRP A 116 -6.98 -16.45 3.22
N ASN A 117 -7.11 -15.65 2.14
CA ASN A 117 -7.44 -14.22 2.22
C ASN A 117 -8.96 -13.96 2.20
N ARG A 118 -9.78 -15.01 2.09
CA ARG A 118 -11.25 -14.97 2.17
C ARG A 118 -11.74 -15.29 3.57
N SER A 119 -12.98 -14.91 3.83
CA SER A 119 -13.70 -15.37 5.01
C SER A 119 -13.92 -16.89 4.93
N PHE A 120 -13.77 -17.61 6.06
CA PHE A 120 -13.97 -19.06 6.10
C PHE A 120 -14.54 -19.58 7.42
N ILE A 121 -15.13 -20.78 7.37
CA ILE A 121 -15.61 -21.54 8.52
C ILE A 121 -14.96 -22.93 8.51
N LEU A 122 -14.42 -23.36 9.66
CA LEU A 122 -13.99 -24.73 9.89
C LEU A 122 -14.94 -25.40 10.89
N LEU A 123 -15.61 -26.46 10.45
CA LEU A 123 -16.48 -27.26 11.31
C LEU A 123 -15.67 -28.34 12.04
N PRO A 124 -15.89 -28.54 13.36
CA PRO A 124 -15.25 -29.63 14.09
C PRO A 124 -15.85 -30.98 13.68
N GLN A 125 -15.13 -32.06 14.00
CA GLN A 125 -15.71 -33.41 13.92
C GLN A 125 -16.69 -33.62 15.08
N GLY A 126 -17.86 -34.19 14.79
CA GLY A 126 -18.90 -34.45 15.79
C GLY A 126 -19.66 -33.19 16.23
N LYS A 127 -20.27 -33.24 17.42
CA LYS A 127 -21.11 -32.16 17.95
C LYS A 127 -20.25 -30.95 18.36
N PRO A 128 -20.51 -29.74 17.82
CA PRO A 128 -19.78 -28.55 18.24
C PRO A 128 -19.88 -28.27 19.74
N ARG A 129 -18.74 -27.95 20.36
CA ARG A 129 -18.63 -27.51 21.76
C ARG A 129 -18.94 -26.02 21.95
N GLY A 130 -18.80 -25.25 20.87
CA GLY A 130 -18.98 -23.79 20.85
C GLY A 130 -18.45 -23.22 19.53
N ALA A 131 -18.40 -21.90 19.44
CA ALA A 131 -17.82 -21.18 18.31
C ALA A 131 -16.66 -20.29 18.77
N ALA A 132 -15.61 -20.22 17.96
CA ALA A 132 -14.48 -19.30 18.11
C ALA A 132 -14.45 -18.39 16.89
N VAL A 133 -14.68 -17.09 17.11
CA VAL A 133 -14.57 -16.06 16.06
C VAL A 133 -13.19 -15.45 16.14
N LEU A 134 -12.40 -15.61 15.08
CA LEU A 134 -10.99 -15.24 15.02
C LEU A 134 -10.83 -14.00 14.14
N LEU A 135 -10.64 -12.86 14.77
CA LEU A 135 -10.42 -11.58 14.10
C LEU A 135 -8.91 -11.33 13.99
N HIS A 136 -8.44 -10.95 12.81
CA HIS A 136 -7.05 -10.51 12.61
C HIS A 136 -7.01 -9.00 12.31
N GLY A 137 -6.03 -8.29 12.88
CA GLY A 137 -5.96 -6.83 12.84
C GLY A 137 -5.34 -6.24 11.57
N LEU A 138 -5.54 -4.92 11.43
CA LEU A 138 -5.11 -3.99 10.37
C LEU A 138 -3.60 -3.69 10.32
N THR A 139 -2.74 -4.56 10.85
CA THR A 139 -1.29 -4.30 10.83
C THR A 139 -0.66 -4.89 9.57
N ASP A 140 0.27 -4.16 8.93
CA ASP A 140 1.01 -4.52 7.70
C ASP A 140 1.84 -5.82 7.75
N SER A 141 1.72 -6.61 8.82
CA SER A 141 2.36 -7.91 8.95
C SER A 141 1.40 -9.03 8.53
N PRO A 142 1.85 -10.05 7.77
CA PRO A 142 1.02 -11.14 7.30
C PRO A 142 0.63 -12.07 8.46
N TYR A 143 -0.41 -11.71 9.21
CA TYR A 143 -1.01 -12.58 10.21
C TYR A 143 -2.21 -13.30 9.62
N SER A 144 -2.05 -14.61 9.41
CA SER A 144 -3.17 -15.52 9.15
C SER A 144 -3.63 -16.17 10.45
N VAL A 145 -4.94 -16.19 10.68
CA VAL A 145 -5.56 -16.94 11.79
C VAL A 145 -5.81 -18.41 11.43
N HIS A 146 -5.33 -18.89 10.28
CA HIS A 146 -5.54 -20.25 9.78
C HIS A 146 -5.15 -21.34 10.80
N TYR A 147 -3.93 -21.29 11.33
CA TYR A 147 -3.46 -22.30 12.29
C TYR A 147 -4.21 -22.22 13.63
N LEU A 148 -4.63 -21.04 14.06
CA LEU A 148 -5.51 -20.88 15.23
C LEU A 148 -6.89 -21.50 14.95
N ALA A 149 -7.47 -21.25 13.78
CA ALA A 149 -8.75 -21.81 13.38
C ALA A 149 -8.71 -23.35 13.36
N GLN A 150 -7.65 -23.94 12.79
CA GLN A 150 -7.43 -25.38 12.83
C GLN A 150 -7.31 -25.91 14.25
N ARG A 151 -6.61 -25.17 15.13
CA ARG A 151 -6.48 -25.57 16.53
C ARG A 151 -7.83 -25.58 17.25
N TYR A 152 -8.66 -24.55 17.07
CA TYR A 152 -10.01 -24.51 17.65
C TYR A 152 -10.93 -25.59 17.07
N GLN A 153 -10.83 -25.85 15.76
CA GLN A 153 -11.53 -26.94 15.10
C GLN A 153 -11.19 -28.30 15.73
N GLN A 154 -9.89 -28.59 15.92
CA GLN A 154 -9.41 -29.81 16.57
C GLN A 154 -9.89 -29.94 18.02
N LEU A 155 -10.06 -28.81 18.71
CA LEU A 155 -10.59 -28.75 20.06
C LEU A 155 -12.12 -28.90 20.11
N GLY A 156 -12.81 -29.06 18.97
CA GLY A 156 -14.25 -29.28 18.90
C GLY A 156 -15.09 -28.00 18.73
N PHE A 157 -14.48 -26.87 18.37
CA PHE A 157 -15.18 -25.60 18.14
C PHE A 157 -15.45 -25.38 16.64
N VAL A 158 -16.54 -24.70 16.31
CA VAL A 158 -16.68 -24.05 15.00
C VAL A 158 -15.73 -22.86 14.98
N ALA A 159 -14.73 -22.88 14.12
CA ALA A 159 -13.84 -21.73 13.96
C ALA A 159 -14.33 -20.87 12.79
N VAL A 160 -14.61 -19.60 13.05
CA VAL A 160 -15.07 -18.62 12.06
C VAL A 160 -14.01 -17.55 11.93
N ALA A 161 -13.53 -17.31 10.71
CA ALA A 161 -12.53 -16.30 10.42
C ALA A 161 -13.07 -15.35 9.34
N PRO A 162 -13.66 -14.19 9.72
CA PRO A 162 -14.03 -13.16 8.75
C PRO A 162 -12.80 -12.39 8.26
N ARG A 163 -12.75 -12.09 6.96
CA ARG A 163 -11.94 -10.97 6.45
C ARG A 163 -12.57 -9.69 6.96
N LEU A 164 -11.85 -8.86 7.69
CA LEU A 164 -12.43 -7.61 8.20
C LEU A 164 -12.64 -6.59 7.06
N PRO A 165 -13.71 -5.77 7.12
CA PRO A 165 -13.86 -4.61 6.26
C PRO A 165 -12.76 -3.58 6.55
N GLY A 166 -12.19 -2.99 5.50
CA GLY A 166 -11.09 -2.03 5.60
C GLY A 166 -10.47 -1.73 4.25
#